data_AF-A0A4Y2J0G5-F1
#
_entry.id   AF-A0A4Y2J0G5-F1
#
_cell.length_a   1.000
_cell.length_b   1.000
_cell.length_c   1.000
_cell.angle_alpha   90.00
_cell.angle_beta   90.00
_cell.angle_gamma   90.00
#
_symmetry.space_group_name_H-M   'P 1'
#
loop_
_entity.id
_entity.type
_entity.pdbx_description
1 polymer ?
#
loop_
_entity_poly.entity_id
_entity_poly.type
_entity_poly.pdbx_seq_one_letter_code
_entity_poly.pdbx_strand_id
1 'polypeptide(L)'
;MGDGVKRLSTSAPKSRLDVVTKFQKNVLKPYVEHSRTLQKKMLLDNLLLQSALAIDPVCRKHSLPLTLMKDFPDLVTNVISVVERDAYDLEIHKYYAASLRQPQQKEPVDNWWMEVKNSRQFPLVSNKACAMLTCFHGPKVKSSFSIMNSVYLFQK
;
A
#
# COMPACT_ATOMS: atom_id res chain seq x y z
N MET A 1 -2.85 -12.81 26.59
CA MET A 1 -1.40 -12.55 26.58
C MET A 1 -1.09 -11.56 27.69
N GLY A 2 -0.28 -11.91 28.70
CA GLY A 2 0.09 -10.88 29.69
C GLY A 2 0.72 -11.33 31.01
N ASP A 3 0.74 -12.62 31.34
CA ASP A 3 1.10 -13.04 32.71
C ASP A 3 2.43 -13.82 32.83
N GLY A 4 2.99 -14.30 31.72
CA GLY A 4 4.27 -15.03 31.71
C GLY A 4 5.52 -14.15 31.80
N VAL A 5 5.42 -12.85 31.45
CA VAL A 5 6.58 -11.95 31.39
C VAL A 5 6.87 -11.28 32.74
N LYS A 6 5.87 -11.18 33.63
CA LYS A 6 6.02 -10.48 34.92
C LYS A 6 6.70 -11.31 36.02
N ARG A 7 6.74 -12.64 35.91
CA ARG A 7 7.31 -13.52 36.96
C ARG A 7 8.81 -13.81 36.84
N LEU A 8 9.49 -13.35 35.80
CA LEU A 8 10.94 -13.58 35.64
C LEU A 8 11.83 -12.42 36.11
N SER A 9 11.24 -11.28 36.50
CA SER A 9 11.99 -10.04 36.73
C SER A 9 12.28 -9.70 38.19
N THR A 10 11.80 -10.48 39.17
CA THR A 10 11.92 -10.14 40.60
C THR A 10 13.12 -10.73 41.32
N SER A 11 14.01 -11.50 40.67
CA SER A 11 15.22 -12.05 41.31
C SER A 11 16.52 -11.93 40.50
N ALA A 12 16.51 -11.27 39.35
CA ALA A 12 17.72 -11.13 38.53
C ALA A 12 18.65 -10.04 39.11
N PRO A 13 19.95 -10.32 39.32
CA PRO A 13 20.94 -9.30 39.69
C PRO A 13 20.95 -8.15 38.68
N LYS A 14 21.09 -6.89 39.12
CA LYS A 14 21.17 -5.71 38.24
C LYS A 14 22.16 -5.91 37.07
N SER A 15 23.27 -6.60 37.32
CA SER A 15 24.28 -6.95 36.30
C SER A 15 23.75 -7.86 35.20
N ARG A 16 22.84 -8.80 35.50
CA ARG A 16 22.18 -9.63 34.48
C ARG A 16 21.15 -8.84 33.69
N LEU A 17 20.44 -7.92 34.34
CA LEU A 17 19.47 -7.05 33.67
C LEU A 17 20.18 -6.15 32.64
N ASP A 18 21.29 -5.54 33.03
CA ASP A 18 22.11 -4.70 32.14
C ASP A 18 22.67 -5.47 30.94
N VAL A 19 23.11 -6.72 31.15
CA VAL A 19 23.58 -7.60 30.07
C VAL A 19 22.43 -7.91 29.09
N VAL A 20 21.23 -8.21 29.59
CA VAL A 20 20.05 -8.47 28.75
C VAL A 20 19.64 -7.21 27.97
N THR A 21 19.60 -6.05 28.61
CA THR A 21 19.24 -4.79 27.94
C THR A 21 20.28 -4.38 26.89
N LYS A 22 21.57 -4.59 27.17
CA LYS A 22 22.66 -4.36 26.22
C LYS A 22 22.58 -5.30 25.02
N PHE A 23 22.31 -6.59 25.26
CA PHE A 23 22.09 -7.57 24.20
C PHE A 23 20.88 -7.20 23.33
N GLN A 24 19.74 -6.84 23.95
CA GLN A 24 18.55 -6.40 23.23
C GLN A 24 18.82 -5.17 22.36
N LYS A 25 19.50 -4.14 22.88
CA LYS A 25 19.89 -2.97 22.07
C LYS A 25 20.81 -3.35 20.91
N ASN A 26 21.77 -4.24 21.16
CA ASN A 26 22.73 -4.69 20.15
C ASN A 26 22.08 -5.54 19.04
N VAL A 27 20.99 -6.25 19.32
CA VAL A 27 20.25 -7.05 18.32
C VAL A 27 19.16 -6.22 17.64
N LEU A 28 18.48 -5.34 18.37
CA LEU A 28 17.38 -4.55 17.83
C LEU A 28 17.87 -3.56 16.76
N LYS A 29 19.04 -2.94 16.96
CA LYS A 29 19.60 -1.99 15.99
C LYS A 29 19.84 -2.62 14.60
N PRO A 30 20.63 -3.72 14.46
CA PRO A 30 20.84 -4.35 13.16
C PRO A 30 19.56 -4.98 12.61
N TYR A 31 18.64 -5.47 13.45
CA TYR A 31 17.35 -5.98 12.99
C TYR A 31 16.49 -4.87 12.34
N VAL A 32 16.44 -3.68 12.96
CA VAL A 32 15.72 -2.50 12.43
C VAL A 32 16.43 -1.91 11.20
N GLU A 33 17.76 -1.88 11.16
CA GLU A 33 18.51 -1.47 9.96
C GLU A 33 18.31 -2.44 8.81
N HIS A 34 18.29 -3.74 9.09
CA HIS A 34 18.05 -4.77 8.10
C HIS A 34 16.61 -4.72 7.58
N SER A 35 15.61 -4.52 8.46
CA SER A 35 14.22 -4.35 8.03
C SER A 35 14.03 -3.11 7.18
N ARG A 36 14.63 -1.96 7.53
CA ARG A 36 14.63 -0.76 6.68
C ARG A 36 15.33 -0.98 5.34
N THR A 37 16.44 -1.70 5.35
CA THR A 37 17.16 -2.05 4.12
C THR A 37 16.34 -2.97 3.23
N LEU A 38 15.66 -3.96 3.82
CA LEU A 38 14.71 -4.81 3.12
C LEU A 38 13.53 -4.02 2.61
N GLN A 39 12.94 -3.10 3.37
CA GLN A 39 11.87 -2.23 2.88
C GLN A 39 12.33 -1.36 1.69
N LYS A 40 13.52 -0.76 1.77
CA LYS A 40 14.13 0.00 0.68
C LYS A 40 14.45 -0.83 -0.57
N LYS A 41 14.88 -2.09 -0.38
CA LYS A 41 15.21 -3.03 -1.46
C LYS A 41 13.99 -3.79 -1.98
N MET A 42 12.95 -3.92 -1.16
CA MET A 42 11.67 -4.46 -1.55
C MET A 42 10.88 -3.40 -2.29
N LEU A 43 9.89 -3.90 -3.03
CA LEU A 43 8.92 -3.22 -3.87
C LEU A 43 8.17 -2.03 -3.22
N LEU A 44 8.42 -1.69 -1.95
CA LEU A 44 7.75 -0.63 -1.19
C LEU A 44 8.23 0.79 -1.56
N ASP A 45 9.50 1.00 -1.89
CA ASP A 45 10.00 2.31 -2.38
C ASP A 45 9.91 2.45 -3.92
N ASN A 46 9.36 1.43 -4.59
CA ASN A 46 9.16 1.50 -6.03
C ASN A 46 7.88 2.28 -6.34
N LEU A 47 8.03 3.43 -7.00
CA LEU A 47 6.96 4.36 -7.29
C LEU A 47 5.83 3.76 -8.15
N LEU A 48 6.15 2.87 -9.09
CA LEU A 48 5.16 2.14 -9.89
C LEU A 48 4.28 1.24 -9.02
N LEU A 49 4.87 0.62 -8.01
CA LEU A 49 4.17 -0.31 -7.12
C LEU A 49 3.40 0.40 -6.01
N GLN A 50 3.92 1.53 -5.52
CA GLN A 50 3.13 2.45 -4.69
C GLN A 50 1.91 2.96 -5.46
N SER A 51 2.05 3.25 -6.75
CA SER A 51 0.92 3.68 -7.56
C SER A 51 -0.04 2.53 -7.87
N ALA A 52 0.47 1.31 -8.05
CA ALA A 52 -0.36 0.11 -8.15
C ALA A 52 -1.16 -0.15 -6.86
N LEU A 53 -0.56 0.12 -5.70
CA LEU A 53 -1.21 0.07 -4.40
C LEU A 53 -2.30 1.13 -4.24
N ALA A 54 -2.08 2.34 -4.76
CA ALA A 54 -3.03 3.44 -4.73
C ALA A 54 -4.33 3.17 -5.51
N ILE A 55 -4.30 2.22 -6.45
CA ILE A 55 -5.48 1.74 -7.19
C ILE A 55 -6.44 0.96 -6.29
N ASP A 56 -5.99 0.46 -5.13
CA ASP A 56 -6.88 -0.23 -4.19
C ASP A 56 -8.00 0.72 -3.71
N PRO A 57 -9.29 0.40 -3.94
CA PRO A 57 -10.40 1.27 -3.59
C PRO A 57 -10.52 1.57 -2.09
N VAL A 58 -9.94 0.74 -1.22
CA VAL A 58 -9.86 1.01 0.23
C VAL A 58 -9.03 2.27 0.51
N CYS A 59 -8.05 2.56 -0.34
CA CYS A 59 -7.10 3.66 -0.15
C CYS A 59 -7.64 5.02 -0.62
N ARG A 60 -8.77 5.05 -1.35
CA ARG A 60 -9.33 6.22 -2.02
C ARG A 60 -9.60 7.44 -1.12
N LYS A 61 -9.71 7.29 0.19
CA LYS A 61 -9.97 8.43 1.09
C LYS A 61 -8.70 9.08 1.65
N HIS A 62 -7.53 8.61 1.24
CA HIS A 62 -6.25 9.13 1.72
C HIS A 62 -5.61 10.07 0.69
N SER A 63 -4.89 11.09 1.18
CA SER A 63 -4.22 12.10 0.35
C SER A 63 -3.01 11.56 -0.44
N LEU A 64 -2.33 10.56 0.10
CA LEU A 64 -1.16 9.95 -0.54
C LEU A 64 -1.51 9.13 -1.79
N PRO A 65 -2.50 8.22 -1.75
CA PRO A 65 -3.03 7.55 -2.96
C PRO A 65 -3.50 8.50 -4.06
N LEU A 66 -4.10 9.65 -3.70
CA LEU A 66 -4.49 10.67 -4.67
C LEU A 66 -3.27 11.18 -5.44
N THR A 67 -2.20 11.52 -4.72
CA THR A 67 -0.96 12.02 -5.32
C THR A 67 -0.32 10.96 -6.22
N LEU A 68 -0.26 9.71 -5.76
CA LEU A 68 0.29 8.60 -6.54
C LEU A 68 -0.52 8.30 -7.80
N MET A 69 -1.86 8.40 -7.73
CA MET A 69 -2.70 8.23 -8.91
C MET A 69 -2.53 9.39 -9.90
N LYS A 70 -2.32 10.64 -9.43
CA LYS A 70 -2.04 11.79 -10.31
C LYS A 70 -0.76 11.61 -11.11
N ASP A 71 0.28 11.08 -10.48
CA ASP A 71 1.59 10.85 -11.09
C ASP A 71 1.64 9.57 -11.93
N PHE A 72 0.60 8.72 -11.84
CA PHE A 72 0.48 7.46 -12.58
C PHE A 72 0.68 7.56 -14.12
N PRO A 73 0.15 8.58 -14.82
CA PRO A 73 0.38 8.77 -16.26
C PRO A 73 1.86 8.89 -16.63
N ASP A 74 2.67 9.49 -15.76
CA ASP A 74 4.10 9.69 -15.98
C ASP A 74 4.90 8.40 -15.76
N LEU A 75 4.37 7.50 -14.92
CA LEU A 75 4.99 6.21 -14.62
C LEU A 75 4.66 5.16 -15.68
N VAL A 76 3.49 5.27 -16.31
CA VAL A 76 3.02 4.31 -17.30
C VAL A 76 2.62 5.04 -18.59
N THR A 77 3.62 5.62 -19.24
CA THR A 77 3.51 6.44 -20.45
C THR A 77 2.85 5.74 -21.64
N ASN A 78 2.87 4.40 -21.66
CA ASN A 78 2.20 3.60 -22.68
C ASN A 78 0.67 3.52 -22.49
N VAL A 79 0.16 3.94 -21.33
CA VAL A 79 -1.25 3.78 -20.99
C VAL A 79 -1.99 5.10 -21.14
N ILE A 80 -1.44 6.27 -20.78
CA ILE A 80 -2.07 7.60 -20.99
C ILE A 80 -1.31 8.38 -22.07
N SER A 81 -2.02 8.84 -23.11
CA SER A 81 -1.44 9.78 -24.07
C SER A 81 -1.27 11.17 -23.44
N VAL A 82 -0.32 11.96 -23.93
CA VAL A 82 -0.07 13.33 -23.43
C VAL A 82 -1.34 14.19 -23.47
N VAL A 83 -2.20 13.98 -24.47
CA VAL A 83 -3.46 14.71 -24.68
C VAL A 83 -4.52 14.38 -23.63
N GLU A 84 -4.47 13.18 -23.03
CA GLU A 84 -5.45 12.73 -22.05
C GLU A 84 -5.09 13.09 -20.60
N ARG A 85 -3.90 13.66 -20.35
CA ARG A 85 -3.41 13.90 -18.98
C ARG A 85 -4.26 14.88 -18.20
N ASP A 86 -4.61 16.02 -18.79
CA ASP A 86 -5.43 17.04 -18.12
C ASP A 86 -6.83 16.52 -17.83
N ALA A 87 -7.39 15.74 -18.76
CA ALA A 87 -8.68 15.07 -18.59
C ALA A 87 -8.61 14.02 -17.46
N TYR A 88 -7.52 13.28 -17.39
CA TYR A 88 -7.28 12.28 -16.35
C TYR A 88 -7.14 12.92 -14.97
N ASP A 89 -6.38 14.02 -14.83
CA ASP A 89 -6.22 14.72 -13.55
C ASP A 89 -7.56 15.23 -13.01
N LEU A 90 -8.37 15.84 -13.88
CA LEU A 90 -9.72 16.28 -13.53
C LEU A 90 -10.62 15.10 -13.12
N GLU A 91 -10.54 13.98 -13.85
CA GLU A 91 -11.34 12.80 -13.58
C GLU A 91 -10.95 12.11 -12.26
N ILE A 92 -9.66 12.09 -11.91
CA ILE A 92 -9.18 11.62 -10.61
C ILE A 92 -9.83 12.42 -9.48
N HIS A 93 -9.86 13.75 -9.58
CA HIS A 93 -10.48 14.58 -8.56
C HIS A 93 -11.97 14.27 -8.39
N LYS A 94 -12.68 14.06 -9.50
CA LYS A 94 -14.08 13.63 -9.47
C LYS A 94 -14.25 12.24 -8.84
N TYR A 95 -13.36 11.30 -9.16
CA TYR A 95 -13.37 9.94 -8.58
C TYR A 95 -13.17 9.94 -7.06
N TYR A 96 -12.26 10.78 -6.55
CA TYR A 96 -12.01 10.92 -5.11
C TYR A 96 -13.15 11.63 -4.38
N ALA A 97 -13.82 12.59 -5.03
CA ALA A 97 -14.99 13.28 -4.49
C ALA A 97 -16.29 12.45 -4.59
N ALA A 98 -16.33 11.43 -5.45
CA ALA A 98 -17.54 10.66 -5.73
C ALA A 98 -17.96 9.74 -4.57
N SER A 99 -19.26 9.64 -4.34
CA SER A 99 -19.86 8.70 -3.39
C SER A 99 -19.99 7.30 -3.99
N LEU A 100 -18.87 6.61 -4.22
CA LEU A 100 -18.86 5.20 -4.64
C LEU A 100 -18.98 4.22 -3.48
N ARG A 101 -19.53 3.02 -3.76
CA ARG A 101 -19.60 1.93 -2.78
C ARG A 101 -18.22 1.53 -2.30
N GLN A 102 -18.12 1.19 -1.02
CA GLN A 102 -16.92 0.56 -0.49
C GLN A 102 -16.79 -0.87 -1.06
N PRO A 103 -15.55 -1.36 -1.27
CA PRO A 103 -15.33 -2.76 -1.65
C PRO A 103 -15.83 -3.70 -0.53
N GLN A 104 -16.42 -4.83 -0.91
CA GLN A 104 -16.86 -5.84 0.06
C GLN A 104 -15.66 -6.60 0.64
N GLN A 105 -15.84 -7.20 1.81
CA GLN A 105 -14.77 -7.97 2.45
C GLN A 105 -14.36 -9.15 1.55
N LYS A 106 -13.06 -9.24 1.20
CA LYS A 106 -12.47 -10.24 0.28
C LYS A 106 -12.90 -10.09 -1.18
N GLU A 107 -13.53 -8.98 -1.57
CA GLU A 107 -13.80 -8.70 -2.97
C GLU A 107 -12.47 -8.50 -3.73
N PRO A 108 -12.26 -9.19 -4.87
CA PRO A 108 -11.12 -8.94 -5.73
C PRO A 108 -11.14 -7.50 -6.26
N VAL A 109 -10.02 -6.79 -6.15
CA VAL A 109 -9.87 -5.39 -6.59
C VAL A 109 -10.27 -5.20 -8.06
N ASP A 110 -9.99 -6.18 -8.90
CA ASP A 110 -10.38 -6.19 -10.31
C ASP A 110 -11.89 -6.19 -10.53
N ASN A 111 -12.66 -6.93 -9.72
CA ASN A 111 -14.13 -6.94 -9.84
C ASN A 111 -14.72 -5.56 -9.54
N TRP A 112 -14.22 -4.91 -8.49
CA TRP A 112 -14.66 -3.57 -8.12
C TRP A 112 -14.36 -2.55 -9.23
N TRP A 113 -13.16 -2.58 -9.81
CA TRP A 113 -12.80 -1.69 -10.93
C TRP A 113 -13.59 -1.98 -12.20
N MET A 114 -13.95 -3.24 -12.46
CA MET A 114 -14.83 -3.60 -13.57
C MET A 114 -16.23 -3.01 -13.41
N GLU A 115 -16.79 -2.97 -12.21
CA GLU A 115 -18.07 -2.28 -11.97
C GLU A 115 -17.98 -0.77 -12.20
N VAL A 116 -16.92 -0.13 -11.70
CA VAL A 116 -16.69 1.30 -11.95
C VAL A 116 -16.53 1.58 -13.43
N LYS A 117 -15.80 0.73 -14.15
CA LYS A 117 -15.66 0.82 -15.62
C LYS A 117 -17.02 0.68 -16.31
N ASN A 118 -17.85 -0.26 -15.88
CA ASN A 118 -19.19 -0.49 -16.44
C ASN A 118 -20.15 0.68 -16.16
N SER A 119 -19.96 1.43 -15.07
CA SER A 119 -20.73 2.64 -14.77
C SER A 119 -20.45 3.80 -15.74
N ARG A 120 -19.31 3.75 -16.46
CA ARG A 120 -18.81 4.79 -17.37
C ARG A 120 -18.62 6.19 -16.74
N GLN A 121 -18.70 6.31 -15.42
CA GLN A 121 -18.53 7.60 -14.72
C GLN A 121 -17.08 8.10 -14.75
N PHE A 122 -16.12 7.17 -14.76
CA PHE A 122 -14.69 7.47 -14.74
C PHE A 122 -13.96 6.62 -15.81
N PRO A 123 -14.16 6.91 -17.11
CA PRO A 123 -13.61 6.09 -18.18
C PRO A 123 -12.08 6.10 -18.23
N LEU A 124 -11.40 7.22 -17.99
CA LEU A 124 -9.95 7.25 -17.99
C LEU A 124 -9.42 6.51 -16.76
N VAL A 125 -9.85 6.90 -15.55
CA VAL A 125 -9.35 6.32 -14.29
C VAL A 125 -9.58 4.81 -14.24
N SER A 126 -10.78 4.34 -14.57
CA SER A 126 -11.10 2.90 -14.53
C SER A 126 -10.35 2.10 -15.58
N ASN A 127 -10.18 2.62 -16.80
CA ASN A 127 -9.40 1.92 -17.83
C ASN A 127 -7.93 1.77 -17.42
N LYS A 128 -7.32 2.79 -16.81
CA LYS A 128 -5.92 2.73 -16.37
C LYS A 128 -5.74 1.82 -15.17
N ALA A 129 -6.67 1.88 -14.20
CA ALA A 129 -6.70 0.95 -13.09
C ALA A 129 -6.79 -0.51 -13.57
N CYS A 130 -7.71 -0.81 -14.47
CA CYS A 130 -7.84 -2.15 -15.07
C CYS A 130 -6.56 -2.57 -15.81
N ALA A 131 -5.98 -1.69 -16.64
CA ALA A 131 -4.75 -1.99 -17.36
C ALA A 131 -3.58 -2.29 -16.40
N MET A 132 -3.43 -1.54 -15.31
CA MET A 132 -2.40 -1.83 -14.32
C MET A 132 -2.61 -3.17 -13.62
N LEU A 133 -3.86 -3.49 -13.28
CA LEU A 133 -4.19 -4.79 -12.69
C LEU A 133 -3.93 -5.95 -13.66
N THR A 134 -3.94 -5.70 -14.97
CA THR A 134 -3.53 -6.71 -15.95
C THR A 134 -2.03 -7.01 -15.94
N CYS A 135 -1.18 -6.16 -15.38
CA CYS A 135 0.23 -6.52 -15.18
C CYS A 135 0.42 -7.58 -14.08
N PHE A 136 -0.59 -7.79 -13.22
CA PHE A 136 -0.53 -8.69 -12.07
C PHE A 136 -1.47 -9.88 -12.25
N HIS A 137 -1.16 -10.75 -13.22
CA HIS A 137 -1.90 -11.99 -13.43
C HIS A 137 -1.46 -13.07 -12.44
N GLY A 138 -2.17 -13.17 -11.31
CA GLY A 138 -2.04 -14.27 -10.37
C GLY A 138 -2.84 -14.04 -9.08
N PRO A 139 -3.64 -15.00 -8.59
CA PRO A 139 -4.45 -14.83 -7.38
C PRO A 139 -3.63 -14.47 -6.13
N LYS A 140 -2.37 -14.93 -6.05
CA LYS A 140 -1.45 -14.61 -4.94
C LYS A 140 -0.94 -13.16 -4.95
N VAL A 141 -0.77 -12.56 -6.13
CA VAL A 141 -0.17 -11.22 -6.27
C VAL A 141 -1.17 -10.15 -5.84
N LYS A 142 -2.46 -10.30 -6.20
CA LYS A 142 -3.54 -9.37 -5.81
C LYS A 142 -3.76 -9.32 -4.30
N SER A 143 -3.75 -10.47 -3.62
CA SER A 143 -3.85 -10.51 -2.15
C SER A 143 -2.62 -9.89 -1.46
N SER A 144 -1.44 -9.98 -2.08
CA SER A 144 -0.21 -9.40 -1.54
C SER A 144 -0.25 -7.87 -1.53
N PHE A 145 -0.89 -7.24 -2.54
CA PHE A 145 -1.07 -5.78 -2.57
C PHE A 145 -1.94 -5.28 -1.42
N SER A 146 -3.06 -5.95 -1.12
CA SER A 146 -3.94 -5.55 -0.02
C SER A 146 -3.24 -5.66 1.35
N ILE A 147 -2.44 -6.71 1.57
CA ILE A 147 -1.63 -6.87 2.78
C ILE A 147 -0.51 -5.81 2.83
N MET A 148 0.18 -5.58 1.71
CA MET A 148 1.26 -4.58 1.61
C MET A 148 0.74 -3.15 1.84
N ASN A 149 -0.48 -2.84 1.41
CA ASN A 149 -1.15 -1.57 1.64
C ASN A 149 -1.35 -1.30 3.14
N SER A 150 -1.74 -2.30 3.92
CA SER A 150 -1.86 -2.14 5.37
C SER A 150 -0.53 -1.70 5.99
N VAL A 151 0.59 -2.32 5.59
CA VAL A 151 1.92 -1.98 6.11
C VAL A 151 2.35 -0.57 5.70
N TYR A 152 2.05 -0.14 4.48
CA TYR A 152 2.41 1.18 3.96
C TYR A 152 1.60 2.31 4.61
N LEU A 153 0.28 2.13 4.79
CA LEU A 153 -0.60 3.12 5.39
C LEU A 153 -0.42 3.27 6.90
N PHE A 154 0.07 2.24 7.62
CA PHE A 154 0.31 2.30 9.07
C PHE A 154 1.69 2.87 9.47
N GLN A 155 2.59 3.14 8.51
CA GLN A 155 3.94 3.69 8.81
C GLN A 155 4.08 5.21 8.56
N LYS A 156 3.02 5.89 8.13
CA LYS A 156 2.94 7.35 8.01
C LYS A 156 1.74 7.88 8.77
#